data_AF-A0A967Z091-F1
#
_entry.id   AF-A0A967Z091-F1
#
_cell.length_a   1.000
_cell.length_b   1.000
_cell.length_c   1.000
_cell.angle_alpha   90.00
_cell.angle_beta   90.00
_cell.angle_gamma   90.00
#
_symmetry.space_group_name_H-M   'P 1'
#
loop_
_entity.id
_entity.type
_entity.pdbx_description
1 polymer ?
#
loop_
_entity_poly.entity_id
_entity_poly.type
_entity_poly.pdbx_seq_one_letter_code
_entity_poly.pdbx_strand_id
1 'polypeptide(L)'
;MRWKLEPDLNSERRNYLSPEKAILVNIIETNNWQRPIYFSLGCNPLALAGLDEYFQLHGFVHKLLPFKTRGTEHAIHPDKIEQVLLVASNIKNLRDIDDHNMPRVSNILLNYYSVILKLADYYSKRNQTKELERLADFMKRNMRVKALPKAEHVMESIEDYPKP
;
A
#
# COMPACT_ATOMS: atom_id res chain seq x y z
N MET A 1 22.25 -0.68 0.78
CA MET A 1 21.26 0.32 1.27
C MET A 1 21.93 1.21 2.30
N ARG A 2 21.74 2.54 2.22
CA ARG A 2 22.22 3.49 3.23
C ARG A 2 21.05 4.37 3.67
N TRP A 3 20.55 4.18 4.87
CA TRP A 3 19.45 4.99 5.42
C TRP A 3 19.90 5.72 6.68
N LYS A 4 19.21 6.81 7.03
CA LYS A 4 19.44 7.54 8.27
C LYS A 4 18.34 7.14 9.27
N LEU A 5 18.74 6.59 10.41
CA LEU A 5 17.85 6.27 11.50
C LEU A 5 17.78 7.48 12.44
N GLU A 6 16.65 8.18 12.45
CA GLU A 6 16.42 9.26 13.41
C GLU A 6 16.08 8.69 14.80
N PRO A 7 16.61 9.29 15.87
CA PRO A 7 16.26 8.88 17.23
C PRO A 7 14.76 9.10 17.50
N ASP A 8 14.19 8.27 18.36
CA ASP A 8 12.81 8.44 18.83
C ASP A 8 12.65 9.64 19.76
N LEU A 9 13.68 9.90 20.57
CA LEU A 9 13.77 11.08 21.42
C LEU A 9 15.19 11.64 21.35
N ASN A 10 15.31 12.93 21.09
CA ASN A 10 16.56 13.66 21.21
C ASN A 10 16.51 14.48 22.50
N SER A 11 17.46 14.25 23.40
CA SER A 11 17.68 15.08 24.59
C SER A 11 19.07 15.72 24.52
N GLU A 12 19.27 16.85 25.20
CA GLU A 12 20.55 17.59 25.21
C GLU A 12 21.77 16.71 25.54
N ARG A 13 21.56 15.62 26.29
CA ARG A 13 22.64 14.72 26.72
C ARG A 13 22.72 13.43 25.93
N ARG A 14 21.59 12.92 25.40
CA ARG A 14 21.48 11.57 24.82
C ARG A 14 20.37 11.44 23.80
N ASN A 15 20.61 10.62 22.79
CA ASN A 15 19.60 10.15 21.86
C ASN A 15 19.05 8.80 22.32
N TYR A 16 17.74 8.60 22.18
CA TYR A 16 17.08 7.35 22.51
C TYR A 16 16.55 6.68 21.26
N LEU A 17 16.79 5.38 21.18
CA LEU A 17 16.20 4.49 20.20
C LEU A 17 15.28 3.52 20.94
N SER A 18 14.04 3.44 20.47
CA SER A 18 13.04 2.51 20.98
C SER A 18 13.45 1.07 20.68
N PRO A 19 13.04 0.11 21.53
CA PRO A 19 13.22 -1.31 21.24
C PRO A 19 12.62 -1.73 19.88
N GLU A 20 11.51 -1.12 19.47
CA GLU A 20 10.87 -1.36 18.17
C GLU A 20 11.82 -1.04 17.00
N LYS A 21 12.39 0.17 16.96
CA LYS A 21 13.35 0.54 15.91
C LYS A 21 14.66 -0.24 16.02
N ALA A 22 15.10 -0.59 17.23
CA ALA A 22 16.30 -1.42 17.43
C ALA A 22 16.13 -2.82 16.83
N ILE A 23 14.97 -3.47 17.07
CA ILE A 23 14.63 -4.77 16.48
C ILE A 23 14.53 -4.67 14.96
N LEU A 24 13.90 -3.61 14.44
CA LEU A 24 13.79 -3.36 13.01
C LEU A 24 15.16 -3.29 12.33
N VAL A 25 16.10 -2.52 12.90
CA VAL A 25 17.48 -2.44 12.41
C VAL A 25 18.15 -3.80 12.46
N ASN A 26 18.03 -4.51 13.58
CA ASN A 26 18.63 -5.82 13.75
C ASN A 26 18.12 -6.84 12.71
N ILE A 27 16.82 -6.86 12.42
CA ILE A 27 16.23 -7.72 11.37
C ILE A 27 16.89 -7.42 10.02
N ILE A 28 17.04 -6.15 9.66
CA ILE A 28 17.60 -5.74 8.36
C ILE A 28 19.09 -6.12 8.25
N GLU A 29 19.87 -5.80 9.29
CA GLU A 29 21.31 -6.06 9.32
C GLU A 29 21.63 -7.56 9.31
N THR A 30 20.93 -8.34 10.13
CA THR A 30 21.19 -9.78 10.29
C THR A 30 20.65 -10.59 9.11
N ASN A 31 19.54 -10.18 8.49
CA ASN A 31 18.99 -10.85 7.32
C ASN A 31 19.93 -10.78 6.12
N ASN A 32 20.79 -9.75 6.00
CA ASN A 32 21.75 -9.54 4.91
C ASN A 32 21.18 -9.84 3.51
N TRP A 33 19.95 -9.37 3.27
CA TRP A 33 19.18 -9.58 2.03
C TRP A 33 18.98 -11.05 1.60
N GLN A 34 19.14 -12.01 2.50
CA GLN A 34 18.93 -13.44 2.23
C GLN A 34 17.44 -13.78 2.06
N ARG A 35 16.56 -13.04 2.74
CA ARG A 35 15.10 -13.19 2.63
C ARG A 35 14.46 -11.84 2.32
N PRO A 36 13.33 -11.81 1.59
CA PRO A 36 12.60 -10.57 1.39
C PRO A 36 11.98 -10.09 2.70
N ILE A 37 12.03 -8.77 2.94
CA ILE A 37 11.44 -8.11 4.10
C ILE A 37 10.19 -7.37 3.63
N TYR A 38 9.07 -7.61 4.31
CA TYR A 38 7.77 -7.04 3.99
C TYR A 38 7.17 -6.29 5.19
N PHE A 39 6.43 -5.23 4.91
CA PHE A 39 5.71 -4.42 5.88
C PHE A 39 4.23 -4.36 5.51
N SER A 40 3.37 -4.36 6.52
CA SER A 40 1.92 -4.19 6.35
C SER A 40 1.59 -2.78 5.87
N LEU A 41 0.47 -2.64 5.16
CA LEU A 41 -0.10 -1.33 4.86
C LEU A 41 -0.66 -0.69 6.14
N GLY A 42 -0.63 0.64 6.21
CA GLY A 42 -1.21 1.39 7.34
C GLY A 42 -0.35 1.41 8.60
N CYS A 43 0.91 0.96 8.55
CA CYS A 43 1.85 1.17 9.64
C CYS A 43 2.04 2.67 9.93
N ASN A 44 2.22 3.03 11.19
CA ASN A 44 2.54 4.40 11.59
C ASN A 44 3.87 4.82 10.93
N PRO A 45 3.93 5.91 10.15
CA PRO A 45 5.17 6.36 9.50
C PRO A 45 6.35 6.54 10.46
N LEU A 46 6.11 6.92 11.71
CA LEU A 46 7.17 7.07 12.72
C LEU A 46 7.83 5.74 13.09
N ALA A 47 7.08 4.64 13.03
CA ALA A 47 7.57 3.28 13.29
C ALA A 47 8.38 2.72 12.12
N LEU A 48 8.21 3.27 10.90
CA LEU A 48 8.92 2.80 9.71
C LEU A 48 10.39 3.22 9.65
N ALA A 49 10.84 4.08 10.57
CA ALA A 49 12.23 4.49 10.68
C ALA A 49 12.85 5.04 9.38
N GLY A 50 12.03 5.68 8.53
CA GLY A 50 12.45 6.24 7.24
C GLY A 50 12.67 5.18 6.14
N LEU A 51 12.31 3.92 6.37
CA LEU A 51 12.42 2.85 5.38
C LEU A 51 11.37 2.95 4.27
N ASP A 52 10.32 3.74 4.47
CA ASP A 52 9.27 4.00 3.47
C ASP A 52 9.81 4.63 2.18
N GLU A 53 10.95 5.32 2.24
CA GLU A 53 11.69 5.80 1.07
C GLU A 53 12.16 4.67 0.12
N TYR A 54 12.22 3.44 0.62
CA TYR A 54 12.74 2.24 -0.05
C TYR A 54 11.66 1.19 -0.34
N PHE A 55 10.39 1.53 -0.08
CA PHE A 55 9.28 0.59 -0.23
C PHE A 55 8.79 0.51 -1.67
N GLN A 56 8.66 -0.73 -2.16
CA GLN A 56 7.86 -1.04 -3.33
C GLN A 56 6.52 -1.58 -2.87
N LEU A 57 5.41 -0.99 -3.32
CA LEU A 57 4.10 -1.60 -3.17
C LEU A 57 4.03 -2.89 -4.02
N HIS A 58 3.99 -4.04 -3.36
CA HIS A 58 4.18 -5.35 -3.97
C HIS A 58 3.00 -6.26 -3.59
N GLY A 59 1.89 -6.16 -4.32
CA GLY A 59 0.62 -6.73 -3.87
C GLY A 59 -0.06 -5.83 -2.84
N PHE A 60 -0.42 -6.39 -1.69
CA PHE A 60 -1.04 -5.69 -0.55
C PHE A 60 -0.08 -5.41 0.61
N VAL A 61 1.21 -5.38 0.32
CA VAL A 61 2.28 -5.17 1.29
C VAL A 61 3.36 -4.29 0.69
N HIS A 62 4.15 -3.66 1.54
CA HIS A 62 5.37 -2.98 1.12
C HIS A 62 6.55 -3.94 1.18
N LYS A 63 7.23 -4.15 0.06
CA LYS A 63 8.51 -4.86 0.01
C LYS A 63 9.64 -3.85 0.19
N LEU A 64 10.56 -4.10 1.12
CA LEU A 64 11.75 -3.29 1.29
C LEU A 64 12.78 -3.62 0.20
N LEU A 65 13.28 -2.60 -0.51
CA LEU A 65 14.32 -2.74 -1.52
C LEU A 65 15.64 -2.09 -1.07
N PRO A 66 16.80 -2.51 -1.60
CA PRO A 66 18.10 -1.97 -1.19
C PRO A 66 18.42 -0.58 -1.77
N PHE A 67 17.48 0.04 -2.48
CA PHE A 67 17.58 1.33 -3.15
C PHE A 67 16.27 2.14 -2.99
N LYS A 68 16.36 3.47 -3.12
CA LYS A 68 15.20 4.36 -2.96
C LYS A 68 14.21 4.16 -4.10
N THR A 69 12.94 4.07 -3.76
CA THR A 69 11.85 3.80 -4.71
C THR A 69 10.87 4.97 -4.79
N ARG A 70 10.75 5.77 -3.73
CA ARG A 70 9.76 6.85 -3.64
C ARG A 70 9.93 7.84 -4.80
N GLY A 71 8.82 8.14 -5.48
CA GLY A 71 8.80 9.04 -6.64
C GLY A 71 9.36 8.45 -7.93
N THR A 72 9.74 7.16 -7.94
CA THR A 72 10.22 6.46 -9.14
C THR A 72 9.20 5.41 -9.60
N GLU A 73 9.41 4.83 -10.78
CA GLU A 73 8.60 3.72 -11.26
C GLU A 73 8.70 2.45 -10.39
N HIS A 74 9.78 2.31 -9.60
CA HIS A 74 9.98 1.17 -8.71
C HIS A 74 9.15 1.24 -7.42
N ALA A 75 8.44 2.35 -7.17
CA ALA A 75 7.55 2.51 -6.01
C ALA A 75 6.39 1.50 -5.99
N ILE A 76 6.11 0.84 -7.12
CA ILE A 76 4.98 -0.07 -7.30
C ILE A 76 5.38 -1.25 -8.19
N HIS A 77 4.82 -2.42 -7.91
CA HIS A 77 4.94 -3.62 -8.75
C HIS A 77 3.54 -4.03 -9.26
N PRO A 78 3.13 -3.53 -10.44
CA PRO A 78 1.74 -3.68 -10.94
C PRO A 78 1.32 -5.14 -11.04
N ASP A 79 2.12 -6.01 -11.67
CA ASP A 79 1.78 -7.43 -11.86
C ASP A 79 1.46 -8.16 -10.54
N LYS A 80 2.18 -7.80 -9.47
CA LYS A 80 1.98 -8.40 -8.14
C LYS A 80 0.74 -7.87 -7.45
N ILE A 81 0.37 -6.62 -7.73
CA ILE A 81 -0.92 -6.06 -7.31
C ILE A 81 -2.03 -6.77 -8.06
N GLU A 82 -1.96 -6.88 -9.39
CA GLU A 82 -2.96 -7.57 -10.19
C GLU A 82 -3.18 -9.02 -9.74
N GLN A 83 -2.09 -9.75 -9.49
CA GLN A 83 -2.12 -11.15 -9.03
C GLN A 83 -2.90 -11.34 -7.71
N VAL A 84 -2.95 -10.32 -6.86
CA VAL A 84 -3.62 -10.38 -5.55
C VAL A 84 -5.00 -9.73 -5.60
N LEU A 85 -5.08 -8.53 -6.18
CA LEU A 85 -6.26 -7.67 -6.19
C LEU A 85 -7.28 -8.08 -7.25
N LEU A 86 -6.85 -8.37 -8.48
CA LEU A 86 -7.75 -8.60 -9.62
C LEU A 86 -8.22 -10.06 -9.71
N VAL A 87 -8.44 -10.68 -8.56
CA VAL A 87 -8.90 -12.06 -8.41
C VAL A 87 -10.23 -12.04 -7.67
N ALA A 88 -11.33 -12.16 -8.42
CA ALA A 88 -12.69 -11.99 -7.86
C ALA A 88 -12.99 -12.93 -6.69
N SER A 89 -12.44 -14.15 -6.68
CA SER A 89 -12.61 -15.10 -5.58
C SER A 89 -12.00 -14.62 -4.26
N ASN A 90 -11.00 -13.73 -4.29
CA ASN A 90 -10.37 -13.19 -3.07
C ASN A 90 -11.26 -12.18 -2.35
N ILE A 91 -12.24 -11.60 -3.05
CA ILE A 91 -13.12 -10.54 -2.52
C ILE A 91 -14.62 -10.88 -2.65
N LYS A 92 -14.96 -12.14 -2.93
CA LYS A 92 -16.34 -12.59 -3.15
C LYS A 92 -17.31 -12.29 -1.99
N ASN A 93 -16.79 -12.26 -0.75
CA ASN A 93 -17.57 -12.01 0.47
C ASN A 93 -17.51 -10.54 0.91
N LEU A 94 -16.95 -9.64 0.10
CA LEU A 94 -16.78 -8.25 0.49
C LEU A 94 -18.14 -7.56 0.79
N ARG A 95 -19.21 -7.98 0.10
CA ARG A 95 -20.56 -7.44 0.29
C ARG A 95 -21.17 -7.77 1.65
N ASP A 96 -20.68 -8.81 2.34
CA ASP A 96 -21.16 -9.19 3.68
C ASP A 96 -20.94 -8.06 4.70
N ILE A 97 -20.01 -7.14 4.41
CA ILE A 97 -19.72 -5.96 5.23
C ILE A 97 -20.91 -5.00 5.29
N ASP A 98 -21.78 -4.95 4.28
CA ASP A 98 -22.96 -4.07 4.31
C ASP A 98 -23.94 -4.49 5.41
N ASP A 99 -24.04 -5.80 5.68
CA ASP A 99 -24.91 -6.35 6.72
C ASP A 99 -24.19 -6.49 8.07
N HIS A 100 -22.86 -6.64 8.07
CA HIS A 100 -22.04 -6.90 9.26
C HIS A 100 -20.97 -5.82 9.49
N ASN A 101 -21.33 -4.56 9.23
CA ASN A 101 -20.37 -3.47 9.29
C ASN A 101 -19.81 -3.27 10.71
N MET A 102 -18.49 -3.39 10.85
CA MET A 102 -17.77 -3.02 12.06
C MET A 102 -16.84 -1.87 11.72
N PRO A 103 -17.23 -0.59 11.90
CA PRO A 103 -16.52 0.55 11.31
C PRO A 103 -15.00 0.58 11.53
N ARG A 104 -14.53 0.22 12.73
CA ARG A 104 -13.09 0.11 13.02
C ARG A 104 -12.37 -0.92 12.15
N VAL A 105 -13.01 -2.05 11.88
CA VAL A 105 -12.48 -3.15 11.07
C VAL A 105 -12.71 -2.87 9.59
N SER A 106 -13.92 -2.49 9.20
CA SER A 106 -14.30 -2.18 7.82
C SER A 106 -13.47 -1.04 7.21
N ASN A 107 -12.91 -0.14 8.04
CA ASN A 107 -11.97 0.89 7.56
C ASN A 107 -10.70 0.31 6.93
N ILE A 108 -10.38 -0.98 7.12
CA ILE A 108 -9.29 -1.65 6.39
C ILE A 108 -9.48 -1.58 4.87
N LEU A 109 -10.72 -1.44 4.39
CA LEU A 109 -11.02 -1.29 2.97
C LEU A 109 -10.36 -0.06 2.35
N LEU A 110 -10.10 1.00 3.13
CA LEU A 110 -9.36 2.16 2.66
C LEU A 110 -7.95 1.80 2.13
N ASN A 111 -7.31 0.77 2.71
CA ASN A 111 -6.05 0.26 2.18
C ASN A 111 -6.23 -0.33 0.77
N TYR A 112 -7.35 -1.01 0.51
CA TYR A 112 -7.63 -1.59 -0.80
C TYR A 112 -7.81 -0.53 -1.87
N TYR A 113 -8.60 0.49 -1.57
CA TYR A 113 -8.77 1.62 -2.48
C TYR A 113 -7.48 2.41 -2.66
N SER A 114 -6.64 2.56 -1.63
CA SER A 114 -5.32 3.20 -1.78
C SER A 114 -4.42 2.44 -2.76
N VAL A 115 -4.40 1.11 -2.70
CA VAL A 115 -3.65 0.25 -3.63
C VAL A 115 -4.20 0.38 -5.06
N ILE A 116 -5.52 0.35 -5.22
CA ILE A 116 -6.21 0.53 -6.50
C ILE A 116 -5.85 1.88 -7.11
N LEU A 117 -5.95 2.97 -6.36
CA LEU A 117 -5.67 4.33 -6.86
C LEU A 117 -4.21 4.47 -7.30
N LYS A 118 -3.27 3.84 -6.58
CA LYS A 118 -1.85 3.79 -7.00
C LYS A 118 -1.66 2.99 -8.29
N LEU A 119 -2.42 1.91 -8.49
CA LEU A 119 -2.39 1.12 -9.72
C LEU A 119 -3.03 1.89 -10.89
N ALA A 120 -4.13 2.59 -10.66
CA ALA A 120 -4.76 3.47 -11.65
C ALA A 120 -3.81 4.60 -12.07
N ASP A 121 -3.17 5.28 -11.12
CA ASP A 121 -2.16 6.31 -11.40
C ASP A 121 -0.98 5.75 -12.22
N TYR A 122 -0.54 4.53 -11.91
CA TYR A 122 0.51 3.83 -12.67
C TYR A 122 0.12 3.62 -14.14
N TYR A 123 -1.10 3.15 -14.41
CA TYR A 123 -1.58 2.92 -15.78
C TYR A 123 -1.82 4.22 -16.53
N SER A 124 -2.40 5.23 -15.87
CA SER A 124 -2.68 6.53 -16.48
C SER A 124 -1.41 7.24 -16.92
N LYS A 125 -0.38 7.29 -16.06
CA LYS A 125 0.92 7.88 -16.42
C LYS A 125 1.60 7.21 -17.62
N ARG A 126 1.17 5.99 -17.99
CA ARG A 126 1.68 5.22 -19.12
C ARG A 126 0.70 5.11 -20.30
N ASN A 127 -0.42 5.84 -20.26
CA ASN A 127 -1.47 5.78 -21.29
C ASN A 127 -2.03 4.36 -21.51
N GLN A 128 -2.09 3.54 -20.45
CA GLN A 128 -2.59 2.16 -20.51
C GLN A 128 -4.12 2.11 -20.32
N THR A 129 -4.86 2.73 -21.24
CA THR A 129 -6.32 2.93 -21.14
C THR A 129 -7.11 1.64 -20.97
N LYS A 130 -6.70 0.55 -21.65
CA LYS A 130 -7.37 -0.76 -21.52
C LYS A 130 -7.28 -1.33 -20.10
N GLU A 131 -6.14 -1.16 -19.43
CA GLU A 131 -5.97 -1.66 -18.06
C GLU A 131 -6.73 -0.80 -17.05
N LEU A 132 -6.83 0.52 -17.29
CA LEU A 132 -7.71 1.39 -16.50
C LEU A 132 -9.19 0.97 -16.61
N GLU A 133 -9.67 0.71 -17.83
CA GLU A 133 -11.04 0.24 -18.05
C GLU A 133 -11.29 -1.10 -17.37
N ARG A 134 -10.35 -2.04 -17.48
CA ARG A 134 -10.41 -3.34 -16.79
C ARG A 134 -10.44 -3.19 -15.27
N LEU A 135 -9.63 -2.30 -14.71
CA LEU A 135 -9.59 -2.02 -13.27
C LEU A 135 -10.92 -1.44 -12.78
N ALA A 136 -11.47 -0.44 -13.50
CA ALA A 136 -12.76 0.16 -13.20
C ALA A 136 -13.90 -0.88 -13.27
N ASP A 137 -13.93 -1.71 -14.31
CA ASP A 137 -14.90 -2.79 -14.46
C ASP A 137 -14.82 -3.81 -13.32
N PHE A 138 -13.61 -4.20 -12.93
CA PHE A 138 -13.40 -5.12 -11.82
C PHE A 138 -13.98 -4.55 -10.52
N MET A 139 -13.74 -3.28 -10.24
CA MET A 139 -14.27 -2.60 -9.05
C MET A 139 -15.78 -2.49 -9.07
N LYS A 140 -16.37 -2.09 -10.20
CA LYS A 140 -17.83 -1.97 -10.36
C LYS A 140 -18.54 -3.29 -10.06
N ARG A 141 -17.97 -4.40 -10.53
CA ARG A 141 -18.56 -5.72 -10.37
C ARG A 141 -18.37 -6.28 -8.96
N ASN A 142 -17.16 -6.15 -8.41
CA ASN A 142 -16.74 -6.91 -7.23
C ASN A 142 -16.57 -6.09 -5.95
N MET A 143 -16.42 -4.76 -6.03
CA MET A 143 -16.00 -3.91 -4.90
C MET A 143 -16.99 -2.80 -4.49
N ARG A 144 -18.26 -2.89 -4.91
CA ARG A 144 -19.30 -1.95 -4.47
C ARG A 144 -19.86 -2.39 -3.11
N VAL A 145 -19.59 -1.58 -2.08
CA VAL A 145 -20.10 -1.72 -0.71
C VAL A 145 -20.53 -0.36 -0.16
N LYS A 146 -21.63 -0.30 0.58
CA LYS A 146 -22.16 0.92 1.21
C LYS A 146 -21.37 1.33 2.45
N ALA A 147 -20.77 0.34 3.14
CA ALA A 147 -20.04 0.57 4.39
C ALA A 147 -18.78 1.45 4.24
N LEU A 148 -18.34 1.75 3.02
CA LEU A 148 -17.17 2.60 2.78
C LEU A 148 -17.56 4.09 2.71
N PRO A 149 -16.95 4.96 3.53
CA PRO A 149 -17.14 6.40 3.41
C PRO A 149 -16.72 6.89 2.01
N LYS A 150 -17.61 7.60 1.31
CA LYS A 150 -17.37 8.19 -0.02
C LYS A 150 -16.98 7.18 -1.12
N ALA A 151 -17.50 5.95 -1.05
CA ALA A 151 -17.28 4.93 -2.09
C ALA A 151 -17.56 5.44 -3.51
N GLU A 152 -18.62 6.22 -3.67
CA GLU A 152 -19.02 6.82 -4.95
C GLU A 152 -17.92 7.73 -5.50
N HIS A 153 -17.37 8.64 -4.70
CA HIS A 153 -16.29 9.53 -5.14
C HIS A 153 -15.02 8.76 -5.53
N VAL A 154 -14.70 7.66 -4.83
CA VAL A 154 -13.53 6.84 -5.17
C VAL A 154 -13.74 6.13 -6.50
N MET A 155 -14.93 5.58 -6.73
CA MET A 155 -15.30 4.95 -7.99
C MET A 155 -15.29 5.97 -9.14
N GLU A 156 -15.96 7.12 -8.95
CA GLU A 156 -15.97 8.24 -9.89
C GLU A 156 -14.56 8.72 -10.22
N SER A 157 -13.67 8.86 -9.23
CA SER A 157 -12.29 9.31 -9.47
C SER A 157 -11.47 8.39 -10.39
N ILE A 158 -11.84 7.11 -10.47
CA ILE A 158 -11.18 6.12 -11.33
C ILE A 158 -11.86 6.04 -12.70
N GLU A 159 -13.18 6.24 -12.75
CA GLU A 159 -13.93 6.31 -14.01
C GLU A 159 -13.65 7.58 -14.80
N ASP A 160 -13.50 8.70 -14.08
CA ASP A 160 -13.20 10.04 -14.60
C ASP A 160 -11.69 10.30 -14.69
N TYR A 161 -10.85 9.30 -14.38
CA TYR A 161 -9.40 9.43 -14.52
C TYR A 161 -9.08 9.87 -15.96
N PRO A 162 -8.31 10.95 -16.17
CA PRO A 162 -8.17 11.57 -17.47
C PRO A 162 -7.80 10.53 -18.53
N LYS A 163 -8.75 10.29 -19.44
CA LYS A 163 -8.52 9.51 -20.65
C LYS A 163 -7.78 10.44 -21.63
N PRO A 164 -6.63 10.02 -22.18
CA PRO A 164 -5.88 10.83 -23.13
C PRO A 164 -6.70 11.15 -24.39
#